data_AF-E3RNQ2-F1
#
_entry.id   AF-E3RNQ2-F1
#
_cell.length_a   1.000
_cell.length_b   1.000
_cell.length_c   1.000
_cell.angle_alpha   90.00
_cell.angle_beta   90.00
_cell.angle_gamma   90.00
#
_symmetry.space_group_name_H-M   'P 1'
#
loop_
_entity.id
_entity.type
_entity.pdbx_description
1 polymer ?
#
loop_
_entity_poly.entity_id
_entity_poly.type
_entity_poly.pdbx_seq_one_letter_code
_entity_poly.pdbx_strand_id
1 'polypeptide(L)'
;MTEAKTSDLFFGVFKNCVDNIIKALPPNMDPTDATATSAIRIIASQINHDHKRLQHVVQTIQARIFEDAVWASSTAVNVYELLAASIDPQISHPDIQMTTITGSLLVRHQMMRACQVQFHQTITTSNWSRGLVAFLGQTCTVGNMTSTAPKITLDIIGCMLGSESLTKDENFDIFVGFFMRAGPFLDGLGYRDELTVRVEKLVELSKSLRTTEWLAIYGLLQLREKGWQMEEEDGGSSDSLLDGVTSECQVYTSDT
;
A
#
# COMPACT_ATOMS: atom_id res chain seq x y z
N MET A 1 -1.43 -42.42 -16.48
CA MET A 1 -0.14 -41.68 -16.58
C MET A 1 -0.20 -40.46 -17.50
N THR A 2 -1.23 -40.28 -18.34
CA THR A 2 -1.37 -39.11 -19.23
C THR A 2 -1.95 -37.88 -18.52
N GLU A 3 -3.01 -38.03 -17.73
CA GLU A 3 -3.75 -36.91 -17.12
C GLU A 3 -2.90 -35.99 -16.22
N ALA A 4 -2.01 -36.57 -15.40
CA ALA A 4 -1.11 -35.81 -14.54
C ALA A 4 -0.24 -34.83 -15.34
N LYS A 5 0.36 -35.31 -16.45
CA LYS A 5 1.21 -34.50 -17.33
C LYS A 5 0.43 -33.36 -17.99
N THR A 6 -0.83 -33.59 -18.34
CA THR A 6 -1.70 -32.57 -18.94
C THR A 6 -2.11 -31.50 -17.90
N SER A 7 -2.40 -31.93 -16.66
CA SER A 7 -2.71 -31.01 -15.55
C SER A 7 -1.52 -30.09 -15.22
N ASP A 8 -0.31 -30.66 -15.14
CA ASP A 8 0.93 -29.92 -14.91
C ASP A 8 1.19 -28.89 -16.04
N LEU A 9 0.93 -29.27 -17.30
CA LEU A 9 1.06 -28.38 -18.45
C LEU A 9 0.08 -27.19 -18.37
N PHE A 10 -1.20 -27.43 -18.08
CA PHE A 10 -2.19 -26.36 -17.93
C PHE A 10 -1.85 -25.42 -16.77
N PHE A 11 -1.36 -25.95 -15.64
CA PHE A 11 -0.92 -25.10 -14.54
C PHE A 11 0.32 -24.29 -14.92
N GLY A 12 1.29 -24.86 -15.66
CA GLY A 12 2.46 -24.13 -16.18
C GLY A 12 2.08 -22.98 -17.11
N VAL A 13 1.13 -23.18 -18.03
CA VAL A 13 0.61 -22.11 -18.90
C VAL A 13 -0.10 -21.03 -18.09
N PHE A 14 -0.88 -21.41 -17.06
CA PHE A 14 -1.50 -20.46 -16.14
C PHE A 14 -0.46 -19.59 -15.42
N LYS A 15 0.62 -20.19 -14.88
CA LYS A 15 1.70 -19.44 -14.21
C LYS A 15 2.30 -18.38 -15.12
N ASN A 16 2.71 -18.79 -16.31
CA ASN A 16 3.31 -17.89 -17.30
C ASN A 16 2.36 -16.74 -17.69
N CYS A 17 1.05 -17.00 -17.76
CA CYS A 17 0.04 -15.98 -18.02
C CYS A 17 -0.03 -14.95 -16.88
N VAL A 18 -0.12 -15.41 -15.64
CA VAL A 18 -0.17 -14.57 -14.44
C VAL A 18 1.11 -13.73 -14.29
N ASP A 19 2.27 -14.36 -14.40
CA ASP A 19 3.58 -13.70 -14.30
C ASP A 19 3.75 -12.61 -15.36
N ASN A 20 3.36 -12.88 -16.61
CA ASN A 20 3.43 -11.90 -17.70
C ASN A 20 2.45 -10.73 -17.48
N ILE A 21 1.21 -11.00 -17.06
CA ILE A 21 0.23 -9.94 -16.80
C ILE A 21 0.70 -9.05 -15.64
N ILE A 22 1.06 -9.62 -14.49
CA ILE A 22 1.46 -8.84 -13.31
C ILE A 22 2.73 -8.02 -13.56
N LYS A 23 3.68 -8.54 -14.35
CA LYS A 23 4.89 -7.79 -14.75
C LYS A 23 4.61 -6.68 -15.78
N ALA A 24 3.57 -6.82 -16.60
CA ALA A 24 3.19 -5.82 -17.60
C ALA A 24 2.35 -4.66 -17.04
N LEU A 25 1.78 -4.78 -15.83
CA LEU A 25 1.04 -3.70 -15.21
C LEU A 25 1.98 -2.54 -14.80
N PRO A 26 1.72 -1.30 -15.25
CA PRO A 26 2.57 -0.16 -14.96
C PRO A 26 2.47 0.26 -13.48
N PRO A 27 3.48 0.95 -12.93
CA PRO A 27 3.31 1.71 -11.69
C PRO A 27 2.31 2.87 -11.91
N ASN A 28 1.71 3.36 -10.83
CA ASN A 28 0.66 4.39 -10.84
C ASN A 28 -0.56 4.02 -11.72
N MET A 29 -0.90 2.74 -11.78
CA MET A 29 -2.07 2.23 -12.51
C MET A 29 -3.38 2.84 -11.98
N ASP A 30 -4.10 3.54 -12.86
CA ASP A 30 -5.44 4.07 -12.58
C ASP A 30 -6.40 2.91 -12.24
N PRO A 31 -7.13 2.95 -11.10
CA PRO A 31 -8.08 1.90 -10.74
C PRO A 31 -9.25 1.75 -11.74
N THR A 32 -9.46 2.73 -12.63
CA THR A 32 -10.46 2.72 -13.70
C THR A 32 -9.92 2.26 -15.06
N ASP A 33 -8.62 1.94 -15.17
CA ASP A 33 -8.02 1.44 -16.42
C ASP A 33 -8.72 0.14 -16.87
N ALA A 34 -9.40 0.22 -18.01
CA ALA A 34 -10.14 -0.88 -18.60
C ALA A 34 -9.23 -2.05 -19.05
N THR A 35 -8.00 -1.75 -19.45
CA THR A 35 -6.98 -2.74 -19.86
C THR A 35 -6.52 -3.54 -18.65
N ALA A 36 -6.13 -2.84 -17.58
CA ALA A 36 -5.73 -3.49 -16.33
C ALA A 36 -6.88 -4.29 -15.71
N THR A 37 -8.08 -3.69 -15.65
CA THR A 37 -9.30 -4.36 -15.19
C THR A 37 -9.60 -5.63 -15.98
N SER A 38 -9.47 -5.58 -17.31
CA SER A 38 -9.65 -6.76 -18.18
C SER A 38 -8.59 -7.83 -17.91
N ALA A 39 -7.31 -7.45 -17.76
CA ALA A 39 -6.22 -8.37 -17.49
C ALA A 39 -6.37 -9.09 -16.13
N ILE A 40 -6.75 -8.37 -15.08
CA ILE A 40 -7.04 -8.97 -13.76
C ILE A 40 -8.28 -9.87 -13.82
N ARG A 41 -9.33 -9.49 -14.57
CA ARG A 41 -10.51 -10.35 -14.79
C ARG A 41 -10.17 -11.64 -15.54
N ILE A 42 -9.25 -11.59 -16.51
CA ILE A 42 -8.72 -12.77 -17.19
C ILE A 42 -8.05 -13.69 -16.16
N ILE A 43 -7.15 -13.18 -15.31
CA ILE A 43 -6.54 -13.96 -14.22
C ILE A 43 -7.63 -14.60 -13.34
N ALA A 44 -8.60 -13.81 -12.87
CA ALA A 44 -9.66 -14.28 -11.99
C ALA A 44 -10.49 -15.41 -12.62
N SER A 45 -10.86 -15.28 -13.90
CA SER A 45 -11.57 -16.35 -14.63
C SER A 45 -10.75 -17.63 -14.74
N GLN A 46 -9.43 -17.52 -14.88
CA GLN A 46 -8.52 -18.66 -15.00
C GLN A 46 -8.22 -19.34 -13.66
N ILE A 47 -8.59 -18.75 -12.52
CA ILE A 47 -8.53 -19.43 -11.22
C ILE A 47 -9.52 -20.61 -11.18
N ASN A 48 -10.71 -20.49 -11.77
CA ASN A 48 -11.68 -21.60 -11.96
C ASN A 48 -11.88 -22.46 -10.69
N HIS A 49 -12.20 -21.82 -9.56
CA HIS A 49 -12.32 -22.41 -8.21
C HIS A 49 -11.08 -23.16 -7.66
N ASP A 50 -9.93 -23.16 -8.34
CA ASP A 50 -8.70 -23.80 -7.88
C ASP A 50 -7.96 -22.90 -6.88
N HIS A 51 -8.00 -23.30 -5.61
CA HIS A 51 -7.30 -22.61 -4.54
C HIS A 51 -5.77 -22.50 -4.77
N LYS A 52 -5.14 -23.48 -5.43
CA LYS A 52 -3.69 -23.43 -5.74
C LYS A 52 -3.38 -22.36 -6.79
N ARG A 53 -4.29 -22.12 -7.73
CA ARG A 53 -4.18 -21.02 -8.69
C ARG A 53 -4.27 -19.67 -8.00
N LEU A 54 -5.23 -19.48 -7.08
CA LEU A 54 -5.31 -18.27 -6.27
C LEU A 54 -4.03 -18.06 -5.43
N GLN A 55 -3.53 -19.09 -4.74
CA GLN A 55 -2.28 -19.00 -3.99
C GLN A 55 -1.10 -18.56 -4.87
N HIS A 56 -0.99 -19.09 -6.09
CA HIS A 56 0.05 -18.68 -7.02
C HIS A 56 -0.10 -17.21 -7.48
N VAL A 57 -1.31 -16.75 -7.78
CA VAL A 57 -1.57 -15.33 -8.12
C VAL A 57 -1.11 -14.40 -7.00
N VAL A 58 -1.45 -14.73 -5.75
CA VAL A 58 -1.01 -13.97 -4.57
C VAL A 58 0.53 -14.00 -4.46
N GLN A 59 1.17 -15.15 -4.68
CA GLN A 59 2.64 -15.25 -4.68
C GLN A 59 3.30 -14.37 -5.76
N THR A 60 2.77 -14.35 -6.99
CA THR A 60 3.30 -13.51 -8.07
C THR A 60 3.13 -12.02 -7.75
N ILE A 61 1.97 -11.59 -7.22
CA ILE A 61 1.77 -10.20 -6.78
C ILE A 61 2.75 -9.83 -5.66
N GLN A 62 2.95 -10.72 -4.68
CA GLN A 62 3.89 -10.48 -3.58
C GLN A 62 5.36 -10.47 -4.03
N ALA A 63 5.74 -11.29 -5.03
CA ALA A 63 7.06 -11.20 -5.65
C ALA A 63 7.25 -9.81 -6.31
N ARG A 64 6.25 -9.34 -7.06
CA ARG A 64 6.28 -8.00 -7.68
C ARG A 64 6.36 -6.86 -6.65
N ILE A 65 5.66 -6.99 -5.51
CA ILE A 65 5.74 -6.06 -4.36
C ILE A 65 7.17 -5.97 -3.81
N PHE A 66 7.91 -7.09 -3.77
CA PHE A 66 9.30 -7.12 -3.33
C PHE A 66 10.28 -6.56 -4.36
N GLU A 67 10.04 -6.80 -5.65
CA GLU A 67 10.89 -6.34 -6.75
C GLU A 67 10.81 -4.82 -6.99
N ASP A 68 9.64 -4.20 -6.82
CA ASP A 68 9.37 -2.83 -7.25
C ASP A 68 8.56 -2.04 -6.22
N ALA A 69 9.24 -1.18 -5.47
CA ALA A 69 8.62 -0.37 -4.42
C ALA A 69 7.68 0.73 -4.93
N VAL A 70 7.87 1.21 -6.17
CA VAL A 70 6.99 2.21 -6.77
C VAL A 70 5.68 1.54 -7.19
N TRP A 71 5.77 0.37 -7.81
CA TRP A 71 4.61 -0.46 -8.12
C TRP A 71 3.86 -0.92 -6.85
N ALA A 72 4.59 -1.35 -5.82
CA ALA A 72 4.04 -1.78 -4.54
C ALA A 72 3.20 -0.69 -3.84
N SER A 73 3.70 0.55 -3.82
CA SER A 73 3.06 1.67 -3.13
C SER A 73 1.91 2.33 -3.92
N SER A 74 1.86 2.15 -5.23
CA SER A 74 0.89 2.81 -6.13
C SER A 74 -0.17 1.88 -6.74
N THR A 75 0.18 0.63 -7.02
CA THR A 75 -0.58 -0.26 -7.93
C THR A 75 -1.04 -1.55 -7.27
N ALA A 76 -0.24 -2.11 -6.35
CA ALA A 76 -0.53 -3.41 -5.74
C ALA A 76 -1.89 -3.47 -5.01
N VAL A 77 -2.31 -2.38 -4.34
CA VAL A 77 -3.63 -2.30 -3.70
C VAL A 77 -4.75 -2.40 -4.74
N ASN A 78 -4.66 -1.63 -5.83
CA ASN A 78 -5.65 -1.67 -6.91
C ASN A 78 -5.73 -3.05 -7.57
N VAL A 79 -4.59 -3.75 -7.72
CA VAL A 79 -4.55 -5.13 -8.23
C VAL A 79 -5.28 -6.10 -7.30
N TYR A 80 -5.12 -6.00 -5.99
CA TYR A 80 -5.85 -6.83 -5.03
C TYR A 80 -7.35 -6.50 -4.98
N GLU A 81 -7.73 -5.23 -5.00
CA GLU A 81 -9.14 -4.79 -5.06
C GLU A 81 -9.82 -5.31 -6.35
N LEU A 82 -9.20 -5.12 -7.52
CA LEU A 82 -9.70 -5.64 -8.80
C LEU A 82 -9.81 -7.18 -8.82
N LEU A 83 -8.84 -7.88 -8.20
CA LEU A 83 -8.88 -9.34 -8.08
C LEU A 83 -10.04 -9.80 -7.19
N ALA A 84 -10.22 -9.16 -6.03
CA ALA A 84 -11.33 -9.46 -5.13
C ALA A 84 -12.71 -9.11 -5.70
N ALA A 85 -12.80 -8.08 -6.55
CA ALA A 85 -14.02 -7.73 -7.27
C ALA A 85 -14.32 -8.66 -8.47
N SER A 86 -13.30 -9.32 -9.02
CA SER A 86 -13.42 -10.18 -10.22
C SER A 86 -13.47 -11.68 -9.93
N ILE A 87 -13.14 -12.11 -8.70
CA ILE A 87 -13.10 -13.53 -8.34
C ILE A 87 -14.51 -14.10 -8.12
N ASP A 88 -14.70 -15.37 -8.46
CA ASP A 88 -15.97 -16.06 -8.23
C ASP A 88 -16.30 -16.09 -6.72
N PRO A 89 -17.50 -15.65 -6.27
CA PRO A 89 -17.86 -15.60 -4.86
C PRO A 89 -17.99 -16.98 -4.18
N GLN A 90 -18.08 -18.07 -4.96
CA GLN A 90 -18.19 -19.45 -4.49
C GLN A 90 -16.84 -20.17 -4.35
N ILE A 91 -15.70 -19.56 -4.76
CA ILE A 91 -14.39 -20.15 -4.43
C ILE A 91 -14.20 -20.12 -2.92
N SER A 92 -13.82 -21.26 -2.34
CA SER A 92 -13.64 -21.44 -0.89
C SER A 92 -12.23 -21.90 -0.54
N HIS A 93 -11.88 -21.82 0.75
CA HIS A 93 -10.67 -22.46 1.26
C HIS A 93 -10.83 -23.99 1.27
N PRO A 94 -9.79 -24.78 0.91
CA PRO A 94 -9.87 -26.25 0.88
C PRO A 94 -9.90 -26.88 2.28
N ASP A 95 -9.55 -26.12 3.33
CA ASP A 95 -9.77 -26.55 4.71
C ASP A 95 -11.24 -26.40 5.08
N ILE A 96 -11.86 -27.49 5.50
CA ILE A 96 -13.25 -27.59 5.95
C ILE A 96 -13.57 -26.52 7.02
N GLN A 97 -12.61 -26.24 7.92
CA GLN A 97 -12.78 -25.27 9.01
C GLN A 97 -12.82 -23.81 8.51
N MET A 98 -12.36 -23.55 7.29
CA MET A 98 -12.28 -22.22 6.67
C MET A 98 -13.23 -22.08 5.46
N THR A 99 -14.18 -23.00 5.28
CA THR A 99 -15.15 -23.00 4.16
C THR A 99 -16.06 -21.77 4.14
N THR A 100 -16.22 -21.08 5.28
CA THR A 100 -16.93 -19.80 5.39
C THR A 100 -16.18 -18.61 4.77
N ILE A 101 -14.88 -18.77 4.48
CA ILE A 101 -14.06 -17.75 3.83
C ILE A 101 -14.07 -18.01 2.32
N THR A 102 -14.89 -17.22 1.61
CA THR A 102 -15.06 -17.35 0.15
C THR A 102 -14.78 -16.05 -0.61
N GLY A 103 -14.64 -16.14 -1.93
CA GLY A 103 -14.59 -14.98 -2.84
C GLY A 103 -13.56 -13.92 -2.46
N SER A 104 -14.01 -12.67 -2.34
CA SER A 104 -13.19 -11.52 -1.94
C SER A 104 -12.56 -11.66 -0.55
N LEU A 105 -13.25 -12.31 0.40
CA LEU A 105 -12.68 -12.58 1.73
C LEU A 105 -11.55 -13.61 1.67
N LEU A 106 -11.62 -14.57 0.74
CA LEU A 106 -10.53 -15.51 0.49
C LEU A 106 -9.31 -14.82 -0.12
N VAL A 107 -9.50 -13.87 -1.04
CA VAL A 107 -8.41 -13.03 -1.57
C VAL A 107 -7.76 -12.23 -0.44
N ARG A 108 -8.56 -11.54 0.40
CA ARG A 108 -8.07 -10.80 1.58
C ARG A 108 -7.27 -11.70 2.52
N HIS A 109 -7.79 -12.89 2.83
CA HIS A 109 -7.14 -13.84 3.72
C HIS A 109 -5.78 -14.31 3.18
N GLN A 110 -5.70 -14.69 1.89
CA GLN A 110 -4.42 -15.10 1.29
C GLN A 110 -3.43 -13.92 1.21
N MET A 111 -3.89 -12.71 0.87
CA MET A 111 -3.07 -11.49 0.89
C MET A 111 -2.47 -11.24 2.27
N MET A 112 -3.31 -11.14 3.31
CA MET A 112 -2.85 -10.86 4.69
C MET A 112 -1.93 -11.94 5.23
N ARG A 113 -2.21 -13.23 4.92
CA ARG A 113 -1.34 -14.35 5.29
C ARG A 113 0.04 -14.25 4.61
N ALA A 114 0.09 -13.92 3.32
CA ALA A 114 1.35 -13.76 2.61
C ALA A 114 2.16 -12.58 3.15
N CYS A 115 1.52 -11.42 3.34
CA CYS A 115 2.10 -10.25 4.00
C CYS A 115 2.66 -10.58 5.38
N GLN A 116 1.91 -11.31 6.22
CA GLN A 116 2.37 -11.71 7.56
C GLN A 116 3.64 -12.54 7.49
N VAL A 117 3.66 -13.61 6.69
CA VAL A 117 4.83 -14.49 6.52
C VAL A 117 6.05 -13.70 6.04
N GLN A 118 5.87 -12.85 5.02
CA GLN A 118 6.95 -12.07 4.45
C GLN A 118 7.43 -10.94 5.36
N PHE A 119 6.55 -10.33 6.16
CA PHE A 119 6.94 -9.33 7.16
C PHE A 119 7.78 -9.95 8.28
N HIS A 120 7.37 -11.12 8.79
CA HIS A 120 8.14 -11.84 9.82
C HIS A 120 9.52 -12.27 9.31
N GLN A 121 9.64 -12.62 8.04
CA GLN A 121 10.95 -12.85 7.42
C GLN A 121 11.74 -11.54 7.33
N THR A 122 11.14 -10.49 6.73
CA THR A 122 11.76 -9.18 6.49
C THR A 122 12.31 -8.55 7.77
N ILE A 123 11.54 -8.56 8.87
CA ILE A 123 11.91 -7.86 10.11
C ILE A 123 13.14 -8.45 10.82
N THR A 124 13.49 -9.71 10.51
CA THR A 124 14.68 -10.41 11.03
C THR A 124 15.94 -10.18 10.20
N THR A 125 15.84 -9.58 9.01
CA THR A 125 17.02 -9.24 8.19
C THR A 125 17.61 -7.88 8.57
N SER A 126 18.80 -7.55 8.02
CA SER A 126 19.35 -6.19 8.06
C SER A 126 18.81 -5.26 6.97
N ASN A 127 18.15 -5.81 5.94
CA ASN A 127 17.76 -5.07 4.74
C ASN A 127 16.25 -5.28 4.53
N TRP A 128 15.43 -4.35 4.99
CA TRP A 128 13.99 -4.48 4.87
C TRP A 128 13.51 -4.20 3.45
N SER A 129 12.49 -4.95 3.01
CA SER A 129 11.85 -4.72 1.71
C SER A 129 11.04 -3.43 1.76
N ARG A 130 11.60 -2.34 1.19
CA ARG A 130 10.91 -1.05 1.04
C ARG A 130 9.56 -1.24 0.35
N GLY A 131 9.47 -2.12 -0.65
CA GLY A 131 8.23 -2.40 -1.36
C GLY A 131 7.16 -3.07 -0.50
N LEU A 132 7.50 -4.10 0.27
CA LEU A 132 6.56 -4.73 1.22
C LEU A 132 6.06 -3.72 2.26
N VAL A 133 6.98 -2.96 2.88
CA VAL A 133 6.61 -2.02 3.94
C VAL A 133 5.80 -0.84 3.38
N ALA A 134 6.11 -0.35 2.18
CA ALA A 134 5.30 0.68 1.53
C ALA A 134 3.90 0.18 1.15
N PHE A 135 3.78 -1.09 0.72
CA PHE A 135 2.48 -1.73 0.48
C PHE A 135 1.66 -1.85 1.78
N LEU A 136 2.27 -2.33 2.88
CA LEU A 136 1.63 -2.37 4.21
C LEU A 136 1.23 -0.97 4.70
N GLY A 137 2.02 0.06 4.39
CA GLY A 137 1.64 1.44 4.67
C GLY A 137 0.42 1.88 3.85
N GLN A 138 0.32 1.45 2.59
CA GLN A 138 -0.82 1.78 1.72
C GLN A 138 -2.12 1.06 2.13
N THR A 139 -2.05 -0.11 2.77
CA THR A 139 -3.25 -0.75 3.36
C THR A 139 -3.80 -0.02 4.59
N CYS A 140 -3.12 1.03 5.08
CA CYS A 140 -3.64 1.95 6.09
C CYS A 140 -4.36 3.17 5.47
N THR A 141 -4.15 3.45 4.17
CA THR A 141 -4.68 4.67 3.51
C THR A 141 -5.71 4.39 2.42
N VAL A 142 -5.64 3.23 1.75
CA VAL A 142 -6.46 2.93 0.57
C VAL A 142 -7.00 1.48 0.59
N GLY A 143 -8.22 1.34 0.06
CA GLY A 143 -8.88 0.08 -0.26
C GLY A 143 -9.75 -0.48 0.86
N ASN A 144 -11.00 -0.81 0.54
CA ASN A 144 -11.99 -1.32 1.50
C ASN A 144 -11.73 -2.80 1.85
N MET A 145 -11.32 -3.59 0.86
CA MET A 145 -10.98 -5.00 1.03
C MET A 145 -9.55 -5.14 1.53
N THR A 146 -8.61 -4.33 1.03
CA THR A 146 -7.20 -4.40 1.41
C THR A 146 -6.88 -3.80 2.79
N SER A 147 -7.78 -2.99 3.37
CA SER A 147 -7.53 -2.29 4.64
C SER A 147 -7.00 -3.23 5.74
N THR A 148 -5.93 -2.84 6.40
CA THR A 148 -5.35 -3.59 7.53
C THR A 148 -6.04 -3.20 8.84
N ALA A 149 -6.32 -4.18 9.71
CA ALA A 149 -6.94 -3.88 11.00
C ALA A 149 -5.99 -3.07 11.91
N PRO A 150 -6.46 -2.05 12.64
CA PRO A 150 -5.61 -1.18 13.47
C PRO A 150 -4.65 -1.91 14.42
N LYS A 151 -5.10 -3.01 15.03
CA LYS A 151 -4.27 -3.83 15.92
C LYS A 151 -3.09 -4.51 15.20
N ILE A 152 -3.27 -4.89 13.93
CA ILE A 152 -2.18 -5.43 13.09
C ILE A 152 -1.20 -4.31 12.72
N THR A 153 -1.68 -3.11 12.40
CA THR A 153 -0.83 -1.93 12.16
C THR A 153 0.00 -1.58 13.40
N LEU A 154 -0.60 -1.56 14.60
CA LEU A 154 0.10 -1.35 15.88
C LEU A 154 1.13 -2.44 16.17
N ASP A 155 0.85 -3.69 15.81
CA ASP A 155 1.78 -4.81 15.95
C ASP A 155 2.99 -4.65 15.01
N ILE A 156 2.76 -4.30 13.73
CA ILE A 156 3.82 -3.97 12.77
C ILE A 156 4.72 -2.84 13.29
N ILE A 157 4.14 -1.73 13.78
CA ILE A 157 4.91 -0.66 14.44
C ILE A 157 5.73 -1.23 15.61
N GLY A 158 5.11 -2.09 16.44
CA GLY A 158 5.76 -2.73 17.58
C GLY A 158 6.97 -3.60 17.20
N CYS A 159 6.84 -4.40 16.15
CA CYS A 159 7.90 -5.24 15.60
C CYS A 159 9.04 -4.39 14.99
N MET A 160 8.71 -3.34 14.24
CA MET A 160 9.70 -2.42 13.66
C MET A 160 10.50 -1.68 14.74
N LEU A 161 9.82 -1.13 15.74
CA LEU A 161 10.43 -0.53 16.94
C LEU A 161 11.14 -1.54 17.85
N GLY A 162 10.93 -2.84 17.64
CA GLY A 162 11.52 -3.93 18.43
C GLY A 162 12.72 -4.58 17.77
N SER A 163 12.99 -4.30 16.49
CA SER A 163 14.03 -4.97 15.72
C SER A 163 15.40 -4.35 15.95
N GLU A 164 16.39 -5.20 16.23
CA GLU A 164 17.82 -4.85 16.28
C GLU A 164 18.38 -4.34 14.94
N SER A 165 17.60 -4.42 13.86
CA SER A 165 17.95 -3.90 12.53
C SER A 165 17.35 -2.53 12.22
N LEU A 166 16.55 -1.91 13.09
CA LEU A 166 15.87 -0.63 12.81
C LEU A 166 16.83 0.47 12.33
N THR A 167 18.04 0.54 12.88
CA THR A 167 19.05 1.58 12.57
C THR A 167 20.08 1.15 11.53
N LYS A 168 19.90 -0.02 10.90
CA LYS A 168 20.78 -0.52 9.83
C LYS A 168 20.29 -0.02 8.47
N ASP A 169 21.25 0.34 7.63
CA ASP A 169 21.04 0.68 6.22
C ASP A 169 19.87 1.68 6.03
N GLU A 170 18.86 1.33 5.22
CA GLU A 170 17.69 2.20 4.94
C GLU A 170 16.46 1.89 5.83
N ASN A 171 16.59 0.99 6.82
CA ASN A 171 15.44 0.49 7.58
C ASN A 171 14.73 1.57 8.40
N PHE A 172 15.48 2.55 8.88
CA PHE A 172 14.93 3.68 9.61
C PHE A 172 14.04 4.55 8.71
N ASP A 173 14.48 4.85 7.49
CA ASP A 173 13.69 5.62 6.52
C ASP A 173 12.44 4.84 6.08
N ILE A 174 12.58 3.52 5.93
CA ILE A 174 11.47 2.59 5.67
C ILE A 174 10.46 2.60 6.83
N PHE A 175 10.92 2.64 8.09
CA PHE A 175 10.07 2.80 9.27
C PHE A 175 9.35 4.14 9.30
N VAL A 176 10.05 5.26 9.09
CA VAL A 176 9.45 6.61 9.06
C VAL A 176 8.38 6.69 7.96
N GLY A 177 8.67 6.17 6.76
CA GLY A 177 7.73 6.14 5.64
C GLY A 177 6.47 5.30 5.91
N PHE A 178 6.58 4.22 6.69
CA PHE A 178 5.43 3.45 7.17
C PHE A 178 4.66 4.20 8.26
N PHE A 179 5.36 4.76 9.24
CA PHE A 179 4.76 5.46 10.37
C PHE A 179 3.96 6.70 9.93
N MET A 180 4.43 7.42 8.90
CA MET A 180 3.71 8.52 8.26
C MET A 180 2.35 8.13 7.67
N ARG A 181 2.15 6.86 7.30
CA ARG A 181 0.86 6.34 6.78
C ARG A 181 0.01 5.70 7.88
N ALA A 182 0.66 4.99 8.80
CA ALA A 182 0.02 4.29 9.90
C ALA A 182 -0.49 5.23 11.01
N GLY A 183 0.25 6.30 11.32
CA GLY A 183 -0.06 7.25 12.39
C GLY A 183 -1.43 7.94 12.23
N PRO A 184 -1.68 8.64 11.10
CA PRO A 184 -2.97 9.29 10.83
C PRO A 184 -4.14 8.30 10.84
N PHE A 185 -3.92 7.11 10.27
CA PHE A 185 -4.90 6.02 10.23
C PHE A 185 -5.30 5.54 11.63
N LEU A 186 -4.32 5.36 12.53
CA LEU A 186 -4.57 4.89 13.90
C LEU A 186 -5.23 5.96 14.76
N ASP A 187 -4.74 7.20 14.73
CA ASP A 187 -5.36 8.30 15.48
C ASP A 187 -6.78 8.59 14.98
N GLY A 188 -7.01 8.57 13.66
CA GLY A 188 -8.34 8.76 13.05
C GLY A 188 -9.35 7.65 13.36
N LEU A 189 -8.88 6.44 13.71
CA LEU A 189 -9.72 5.32 14.16
C LEU A 189 -9.80 5.18 15.69
N GLY A 190 -9.30 6.16 16.45
CA GLY A 190 -9.42 6.21 17.91
C GLY A 190 -8.37 5.39 18.68
N TYR A 191 -7.34 4.86 18.03
CA TYR A 191 -6.24 4.11 18.68
C TYR A 191 -5.11 5.03 19.19
N ARG A 192 -5.50 6.22 19.67
CA ARG A 192 -4.56 7.30 20.02
C ARG A 192 -3.65 6.92 21.17
N ASP A 193 -4.19 6.26 22.18
CA ASP A 193 -3.47 5.91 23.40
C ASP A 193 -2.47 4.77 23.13
N GLU A 194 -2.87 3.73 22.39
CA GLU A 194 -1.96 2.66 21.99
C GLU A 194 -0.84 3.15 21.06
N LEU A 195 -1.13 4.12 20.18
CA LEU A 195 -0.10 4.77 19.36
C LEU A 195 0.84 5.62 20.23
N THR A 196 0.34 6.31 21.25
CA THR A 196 1.16 7.09 22.20
C THR A 196 2.19 6.23 22.90
N VAL A 197 1.83 5.02 23.37
CA VAL A 197 2.80 4.06 23.96
C VAL A 197 3.92 3.70 22.96
N ARG A 198 3.65 3.68 21.65
CA ARG A 198 4.68 3.41 20.63
C ARG A 198 5.52 4.64 20.32
N VAL A 199 4.92 5.82 20.35
CA VAL A 199 5.62 7.10 20.25
C VAL A 199 6.57 7.31 21.43
N GLU A 200 6.15 7.02 22.66
CA GLU A 200 7.01 7.07 23.86
C GLU A 200 8.23 6.14 23.72
N LYS A 201 8.02 4.91 23.24
CA LYS A 201 9.13 3.98 22.94
C LYS A 201 10.07 4.55 21.85
N LEU A 202 9.54 5.17 20.81
CA LEU A 202 10.33 5.80 19.75
C LEU A 202 11.14 7.00 20.29
N VAL A 203 10.57 7.81 21.19
CA VAL A 203 11.28 8.90 21.88
C VAL A 203 12.40 8.36 22.76
N GLU A 204 12.19 7.27 23.50
CA GLU A 204 13.25 6.64 24.29
C GLU A 204 14.40 6.13 23.40
N LEU A 205 14.08 5.45 22.31
CA LEU A 205 15.07 5.01 21.31
C LEU A 205 15.83 6.19 20.69
N SER A 206 15.16 7.33 20.44
CA SER A 206 15.75 8.51 19.80
C SER A 206 17.01 9.04 20.50
N LYS A 207 17.15 8.78 21.81
CA LYS A 207 18.32 9.20 22.61
C LYS A 207 19.63 8.52 22.20
N SER A 208 19.57 7.38 21.52
CA SER A 208 20.73 6.62 21.03
C SER A 208 20.93 6.71 19.51
N LEU A 209 20.08 7.46 18.81
CA LEU A 209 20.10 7.57 17.35
C LEU A 209 21.03 8.68 16.84
N ARG A 210 21.31 8.64 15.53
CA ARG A 210 22.04 9.71 14.83
C ARG A 210 21.18 10.96 14.73
N THR A 211 21.80 12.13 14.60
CA THR A 211 21.11 13.43 14.55
C THR A 211 20.01 13.50 13.48
N THR A 212 20.22 12.90 12.30
CA THR A 212 19.23 12.85 11.22
C THR A 212 18.00 12.02 11.58
N GLU A 213 18.20 10.88 12.24
CA GLU A 213 17.13 9.98 12.68
C GLU A 213 16.34 10.62 13.83
N TRP A 214 17.03 11.28 14.77
CA TRP A 214 16.41 12.07 15.83
C TRP A 214 15.57 13.24 15.28
N LEU A 215 16.07 13.98 14.28
CA LEU A 215 15.32 15.04 13.60
C LEU A 215 14.06 14.50 12.91
N ALA A 216 14.13 13.33 12.27
CA ALA A 216 12.97 12.70 11.66
C ALA A 216 11.91 12.31 12.71
N ILE A 217 12.31 11.77 13.86
CA ILE A 217 11.40 11.51 14.99
C ILE A 217 10.77 12.81 15.48
N TYR A 218 11.55 13.87 15.67
CA TYR A 218 11.02 15.17 16.08
C TYR A 218 9.97 15.71 15.08
N GLY A 219 10.22 15.54 13.77
CA GLY A 219 9.24 15.84 12.72
C GLY A 219 7.94 15.02 12.85
N LEU A 220 8.04 13.71 13.10
CA LEU A 220 6.86 12.85 13.33
C LEU A 220 6.04 13.30 14.57
N LEU A 221 6.72 13.71 15.65
CA LEU A 221 6.06 14.22 16.85
C LEU A 221 5.31 15.52 16.56
N GLN A 222 5.95 16.47 15.88
CA GLN A 222 5.36 17.75 15.51
C GLN A 222 4.17 17.57 14.57
N LEU A 223 4.27 16.69 13.58
CA LEU A 223 3.15 16.35 12.69
C LEU A 223 1.96 15.76 13.48
N ARG A 224 2.21 14.82 14.41
CA ARG A 224 1.16 14.23 15.25
C ARG A 224 0.53 15.25 16.20
N GLU A 225 1.32 16.16 16.76
CA GLU A 225 0.84 17.26 17.61
C GLU A 225 -0.10 18.21 16.83
N LYS A 226 0.24 18.50 15.56
CA LYS A 226 -0.60 19.24 14.60
C LYS A 226 -1.73 18.39 13.97
N GLY A 227 -2.04 17.21 14.51
CA GLY A 227 -3.14 16.37 14.03
C GLY A 227 -2.93 15.78 12.63
N TRP A 228 -1.67 15.55 12.25
CA TRP A 228 -1.22 15.04 10.93
C TRP A 228 -1.44 15.97 9.74
N GLN A 229 -1.76 17.24 10.00
CA GLN A 229 -1.83 18.26 8.97
C GLN A 229 -0.42 18.70 8.58
N MET A 230 -0.10 18.63 7.29
CA MET A 230 1.02 19.39 6.76
C MET A 230 0.52 20.82 6.56
N GLU A 231 1.31 21.81 6.98
CA GLU A 231 1.03 23.20 6.66
C GLU A 231 1.09 23.34 5.13
N GLU A 232 -0.05 23.57 4.50
CA GLU A 232 -0.06 24.05 3.12
C GLU A 232 0.69 25.39 3.15
N GLU A 233 1.78 25.49 2.39
CA GLU A 233 2.47 26.77 2.20
C GLU A 233 1.48 27.71 1.51
N ASP A 234 0.84 28.55 2.33
CA ASP A 234 -0.21 29.48 1.92
C ASP A 234 0.37 30.36 0.83
N GLY A 235 0.01 30.04 -0.41
CA GLY A 235 0.70 30.47 -1.62
C GLY A 235 0.57 31.96 -1.78
N GLY A 236 1.54 32.69 -1.22
CA GLY A 236 1.42 34.09 -0.85
C GLY A 236 0.70 34.90 -1.91
N SER A 237 -0.55 35.27 -1.59
CA SER A 237 -1.43 35.99 -2.51
C SER A 237 -0.67 37.20 -3.02
N SER A 238 -0.26 37.12 -4.28
CA SER A 238 0.45 38.19 -4.98
C SER A 238 -0.59 39.21 -5.41
N ASP A 239 -1.20 39.84 -4.40
CA ASP A 239 -2.22 40.85 -4.54
C ASP A 239 -1.56 42.07 -5.20
N SER A 240 -1.63 42.08 -6.53
CA SER A 240 -0.88 43.00 -7.38
C SER A 240 -1.53 44.37 -7.32
N LEU A 241 -1.14 45.08 -6.27
CA LEU A 241 -1.51 46.43 -5.90
C LEU A 241 -0.98 47.42 -6.96
N LEU A 242 -1.69 47.51 -8.09
CA LEU A 242 -1.56 48.58 -9.09
C LEU A 242 -2.94 49.13 -9.44
N ASP A 243 -3.47 49.89 -8.49
CA ASP A 243 -4.44 50.94 -8.77
C ASP A 243 -3.81 52.01 -9.68
N GLY A 244 -4.60 52.51 -10.63
CA GLY A 244 -4.45 53.87 -11.14
C GLY A 244 -3.48 54.15 -12.29
N VAL A 245 -3.93 53.92 -13.54
CA VAL A 245 -3.83 54.96 -14.59
C VAL A 245 -5.14 55.03 -15.37
N THR A 246 -5.92 56.08 -15.12
CA THR A 246 -7.00 56.51 -16.03
C THR A 246 -6.39 57.16 -17.27
N SER A 247 -6.84 56.77 -18.47
CA SER A 247 -6.65 57.61 -19.67
C SER A 247 -7.82 57.48 -20.62
N GLU A 248 -8.43 58.61 -20.93
CA GLU A 248 -9.56 58.75 -21.85
C GLU A 248 -9.08 58.63 -23.30
N CYS A 249 -9.91 58.02 -24.16
CA CYS A 249 -9.92 58.33 -25.59
C CYS A 249 -11.32 58.08 -26.17
N GLN A 250 -12.13 59.14 -26.19
CA GLN A 250 -13.26 59.25 -27.12
C GLN A 250 -12.72 59.60 -28.52
N VAL A 251 -13.15 58.90 -29.57
CA VAL A 251 -13.34 59.49 -30.90
C VAL A 251 -14.60 58.90 -31.54
N TYR A 252 -15.39 59.79 -32.16
CA TYR A 252 -16.62 59.53 -32.92
C TYR A 252 -16.41 58.71 -34.20
N THR A 253 -17.45 58.01 -34.67
CA THR A 253 -18.35 58.39 -35.81
C THR A 253 -19.36 57.24 -36.02
N SER A 254 -20.68 57.42 -36.19
CA SER A 254 -21.40 58.14 -37.26
C SER A 254 -21.08 57.62 -38.67
N ASP A 255 -21.98 57.33 -39.61
CA ASP A 255 -23.45 57.13 -39.63
C ASP A 255 -23.68 55.94 -40.61
N THR A 256 -24.87 55.38 -40.91
CA THR A 256 -26.26 55.85 -40.77
C THR A 256 -27.19 54.67 -40.52
#